data_AF-A0A076EX62-F1
#
_entry.id   AF-A0A076EX62-F1
#
_cell.length_a   1.000
_cell.length_b   1.000
_cell.length_c   1.000
_cell.angle_alpha   90.00
_cell.angle_beta   90.00
_cell.angle_gamma   90.00
#
_symmetry.space_group_name_H-M   'P 1'
#
loop_
_entity.id
_entity.type
_entity.pdbx_description
1 polymer ?
#
loop_
_entity_poly.entity_id
_entity_poly.type
_entity_poly.pdbx_seq_one_letter_code
_entity_poly.pdbx_strand_id
1 'polypeptide(L)'
;MLLAACSDDADTTAATASSTSATTSTAEPDSTLKRITAPPTTSAATETTSEKDLHGTALYLQTCHDALDYFDALRELADLAGEPFDAKEAADGLLELARTGGEELRRDLEASGDLDVAAADPDEPTWDEIPKADRTEIERAIHAAANSDC
;
A
#
# COMPACT_ATOMS: atom_id res chain seq x y z
N MET A 1 -13.56 -25.81 32.77
CA MET A 1 -12.16 -26.00 33.21
C MET A 1 -11.28 -25.64 32.02
N LEU A 2 -10.75 -24.41 31.95
CA LEU A 2 -9.53 -23.90 32.61
C LEU A 2 -8.23 -24.56 32.10
N LEU A 3 -7.65 -23.90 31.09
CA LEU A 3 -6.29 -23.32 30.97
C LEU A 3 -4.99 -24.12 31.27
N ALA A 4 -3.96 -23.70 30.49
CA ALA A 4 -2.49 -23.75 30.68
C ALA A 4 -1.76 -24.94 30.00
N ALA A 5 -0.59 -24.81 29.36
CA ALA A 5 0.47 -23.77 29.26
C ALA A 5 1.31 -24.06 27.97
N CYS A 6 1.72 -23.08 27.15
CA CYS A 6 2.97 -22.29 27.22
C CYS A 6 4.27 -23.10 27.34
N SER A 7 5.14 -23.00 26.33
CA SER A 7 6.62 -23.08 26.46
C SER A 7 7.28 -22.69 25.14
N ASP A 8 8.41 -22.01 25.12
CA ASP A 8 8.91 -20.88 25.89
C ASP A 8 10.08 -20.34 25.05
N ASP A 9 10.29 -19.04 25.15
CA ASP A 9 11.46 -18.32 24.69
C ASP A 9 12.74 -18.93 25.28
N ALA A 10 13.81 -18.99 24.50
CA ALA A 10 15.14 -19.26 25.06
C ALA A 10 16.15 -18.28 24.46
N ASP A 11 16.15 -17.09 25.03
CA ASP A 11 17.32 -16.22 25.06
C ASP A 11 17.84 -16.21 26.50
N THR A 12 19.15 -16.43 26.70
CA THR A 12 19.97 -15.88 27.80
C THR A 12 21.37 -16.54 27.81
N THR A 13 22.32 -15.77 27.26
CA THR A 13 23.69 -15.46 27.74
C THR A 13 24.64 -16.58 28.21
N ALA A 14 25.88 -16.57 27.69
CA ALA A 14 27.01 -15.87 28.33
C ALA A 14 28.35 -16.19 27.64
N ALA A 15 29.20 -15.17 27.61
CA ALA A 15 30.48 -15.04 26.92
C ALA A 15 31.56 -16.04 27.35
N THR A 16 32.63 -16.19 26.55
CA THR A 16 33.94 -15.54 26.80
C THR A 16 35.07 -16.13 25.93
N ALA A 17 35.66 -15.23 25.12
CA ALA A 17 37.07 -15.09 24.72
C ALA A 17 37.93 -16.23 24.14
N SER A 18 38.55 -15.87 23.01
CA SER A 18 39.98 -15.99 22.67
C SER A 18 40.60 -17.38 22.50
N SER A 19 41.05 -17.69 21.28
CA SER A 19 42.46 -17.53 20.87
C SER A 19 42.79 -18.30 19.59
N THR A 20 43.58 -17.64 18.72
CA THR A 20 44.63 -18.21 17.83
C THR A 20 44.21 -19.22 16.75
N SER A 21 44.74 -19.26 15.53
CA SER A 21 45.73 -18.48 14.78
C SER A 21 45.66 -19.02 13.36
N ALA A 22 45.86 -18.18 12.34
CA ALA A 22 46.50 -18.61 11.11
C ALA A 22 47.44 -17.49 10.65
N THR A 23 48.71 -17.74 10.87
CA THR A 23 49.90 -16.98 10.48
C THR A 23 50.03 -16.87 8.98
N THR A 24 50.47 -15.72 8.45
CA THR A 24 51.71 -15.66 7.67
C THR A 24 52.21 -14.23 7.42
N SER A 25 53.46 -14.02 7.82
CA SER A 25 54.55 -13.23 7.20
C SER A 25 54.43 -11.72 6.99
N THR A 26 54.97 -10.99 7.96
CA THR A 26 56.03 -9.95 7.87
C THR A 26 56.28 -9.27 6.52
N ALA A 27 55.98 -7.96 6.44
CA ALA A 27 56.95 -6.85 6.29
C ALA A 27 56.24 -5.53 5.89
N GLU A 28 56.35 -4.51 6.74
CA GLU A 28 56.13 -3.08 6.41
C GLU A 28 57.33 -2.51 5.61
N PRO A 29 57.38 -1.22 5.24
CA PRO A 29 56.33 -0.28 4.77
C PRO A 29 56.78 0.46 3.49
N ASP A 30 55.90 0.89 2.58
CA ASP A 30 56.11 2.17 1.87
C ASP A 30 54.93 2.62 0.97
N SER A 31 54.70 3.93 1.02
CA SER A 31 54.30 4.81 -0.08
C SER A 31 52.95 4.63 -0.81
N THR A 32 52.28 5.80 -0.91
CA THR A 32 51.30 6.22 -1.92
C THR A 32 49.82 6.00 -1.58
N LEU A 33 49.24 6.99 -0.89
CA LEU A 33 47.83 7.34 -0.96
C LEU A 33 47.41 7.51 -2.44
N LYS A 34 46.86 6.47 -3.05
CA LYS A 34 46.14 6.58 -4.32
C LYS A 34 44.81 7.29 -4.04
N ARG A 35 44.79 8.59 -4.36
CA ARG A 35 43.60 9.42 -4.49
C ARG A 35 42.58 8.69 -5.38
N ILE A 36 41.50 8.20 -4.80
CA ILE A 36 40.35 7.69 -5.55
C ILE A 36 39.68 8.91 -6.18
N THR A 37 39.87 9.09 -7.49
CA THR A 37 39.18 10.10 -8.28
C THR A 37 37.72 9.64 -8.42
N ALA A 38 36.79 10.35 -7.79
CA ALA A 38 35.37 10.13 -7.98
C ALA A 38 34.99 10.41 -9.46
N PRO A 39 34.09 9.62 -10.08
CA PRO A 39 33.59 9.88 -11.41
C PRO A 39 32.81 11.21 -11.48
N PRO A 40 32.75 11.87 -12.64
CA PRO A 40 32.09 13.17 -12.77
C PRO A 40 30.61 13.07 -12.41
N THR A 41 30.18 13.96 -11.53
CA THR A 41 28.77 14.15 -11.15
C THR A 41 27.98 14.53 -12.40
N THR A 42 27.18 13.62 -12.93
CA THR A 42 26.13 13.95 -13.89
C THR A 42 25.20 14.96 -13.20
N SER A 43 25.08 16.15 -13.78
CA SER A 43 24.11 17.16 -13.35
C SER A 43 22.73 16.53 -13.26
N ALA A 44 22.19 16.46 -12.04
CA ALA A 44 20.77 16.20 -11.85
C ALA A 44 20.01 17.34 -12.54
N ALA A 45 19.29 17.01 -13.61
CA ALA A 45 18.23 17.86 -14.10
C ALA A 45 17.25 18.01 -12.94
N THR A 46 17.14 19.22 -12.41
CA THR A 46 16.10 19.56 -11.44
C THR A 46 14.79 19.58 -12.23
N GLU A 47 14.14 18.42 -12.34
CA GLU A 47 12.72 18.37 -12.68
C GLU A 47 12.00 19.02 -11.52
N THR A 48 11.57 20.27 -11.72
CA THR A 48 10.66 20.93 -10.81
C THR A 48 9.29 20.27 -11.01
N THR A 49 9.09 19.09 -10.42
CA THR A 49 7.77 18.48 -10.31
C THR A 49 6.88 19.44 -9.53
N SER A 50 5.80 19.89 -10.16
CA SER A 50 4.84 20.79 -9.51
C SER A 50 4.18 20.04 -8.35
N GLU A 51 4.00 20.67 -7.19
CA GLU A 51 3.37 20.04 -6.02
C GLU A 51 1.99 19.45 -6.34
N LYS A 52 1.26 20.02 -7.31
CA LYS A 52 -0.01 19.48 -7.79
C LYS A 52 0.14 18.15 -8.54
N ASP A 53 1.23 17.97 -9.27
CA ASP A 53 1.52 16.72 -9.98
C ASP A 53 1.90 15.61 -8.99
N LEU A 54 2.56 15.99 -7.89
CA LEU A 54 2.86 15.06 -6.80
C LEU A 54 1.60 14.65 -6.03
N HIS A 55 0.69 15.59 -5.75
CA HIS A 55 -0.59 15.30 -5.09
C HIS A 55 -1.44 14.31 -5.91
N GLY A 56 -1.65 14.60 -7.20
CA GLY A 56 -2.43 13.71 -8.07
C GLY A 56 -1.82 12.31 -8.20
N THR A 57 -0.49 12.22 -8.33
CA THR A 57 0.21 10.93 -8.39
C THR A 57 0.07 10.15 -7.08
N ALA A 58 0.23 10.81 -5.94
CA ALA A 58 0.09 10.17 -4.64
C ALA A 58 -1.34 9.65 -4.42
N LEU A 59 -2.33 10.48 -4.75
CA LEU A 59 -3.74 10.11 -4.66
C LEU A 59 -4.05 8.91 -5.56
N TYR A 60 -3.61 8.94 -6.82
CA TYR A 60 -3.77 7.82 -7.74
C TYR A 60 -3.19 6.52 -7.17
N LEU A 61 -1.94 6.54 -6.72
CA LEU A 61 -1.27 5.35 -6.19
C LEU A 61 -1.96 4.78 -4.96
N GLN A 62 -2.38 5.65 -4.04
CA GLN A 62 -3.10 5.23 -2.84
C GLN A 62 -4.45 4.59 -3.21
N THR A 63 -5.26 5.26 -4.03
CA THR A 63 -6.55 4.72 -4.46
C THR A 63 -6.37 3.42 -5.25
N CYS A 64 -5.32 3.30 -6.06
CA CYS A 64 -5.06 2.07 -6.83
C CYS A 64 -4.77 0.89 -5.90
N HIS A 65 -3.94 1.11 -4.87
CA HIS A 65 -3.62 0.08 -3.87
C HIS A 65 -4.88 -0.34 -3.09
N ASP A 66 -5.65 0.61 -2.57
CA ASP A 66 -6.86 0.31 -1.79
C ASP A 66 -7.91 -0.43 -2.65
N ALA A 67 -8.05 -0.03 -3.92
CA ALA A 67 -8.97 -0.68 -4.85
C ALA A 67 -8.49 -2.07 -5.28
N LEU A 68 -7.18 -2.33 -5.37
CA LEU A 68 -6.66 -3.66 -5.66
C LEU A 68 -7.07 -4.65 -4.58
N ASP A 69 -6.85 -4.30 -3.31
CA ASP A 69 -7.22 -5.14 -2.17
C ASP A 69 -8.73 -5.42 -2.15
N TYR A 70 -9.55 -4.41 -2.46
CA TYR A 70 -11.00 -4.56 -2.59
C TYR A 70 -11.39 -5.52 -3.72
N PHE A 71 -10.82 -5.36 -4.92
CA PHE A 71 -11.15 -6.21 -6.07
C PHE A 71 -10.61 -7.63 -5.93
N ASP A 72 -9.48 -7.83 -5.26
CA ASP A 72 -8.98 -9.18 -4.95
C ASP A 72 -9.95 -9.93 -4.04
N ALA A 73 -10.50 -9.28 -3.01
CA ALA A 73 -11.54 -9.89 -2.18
C ALA A 73 -12.81 -10.25 -2.99
N LEU A 74 -13.21 -9.41 -3.95
CA LEU A 74 -14.35 -9.70 -4.82
C LEU A 74 -14.07 -10.84 -5.81
N ARG A 75 -12.84 -10.95 -6.34
CA ARG A 75 -12.42 -12.07 -7.18
C ARG A 75 -12.46 -13.38 -6.41
N GLU A 76 -11.93 -13.40 -5.19
CA GLU A 76 -11.99 -14.58 -4.32
C GLU A 76 -13.44 -15.00 -4.02
N LEU A 77 -14.34 -14.02 -3.81
CA LEU A 77 -15.75 -14.31 -3.59
C LEU A 77 -16.43 -14.88 -4.85
N ALA A 78 -16.15 -14.30 -6.02
CA ALA A 78 -16.68 -14.79 -7.30
C ALA A 78 -16.21 -16.22 -7.57
N ASP A 79 -14.94 -16.53 -7.32
CA ASP A 79 -14.37 -17.87 -7.42
C ASP A 79 -15.07 -18.86 -6.48
N LEU A 80 -15.36 -18.46 -5.23
CA LEU A 80 -16.10 -19.28 -4.27
C LEU A 80 -17.55 -19.54 -4.73
N ALA A 81 -18.20 -18.54 -5.31
CA ALA A 81 -19.55 -18.63 -5.86
C ALA A 81 -19.61 -19.42 -7.18
N GLY A 82 -18.46 -19.60 -7.85
CA GLY A 82 -18.37 -20.20 -9.18
C GLY A 82 -18.85 -19.27 -10.30
N GLU A 83 -18.82 -17.96 -10.05
CA GLU A 83 -19.25 -16.92 -11.00
C GLU A 83 -18.02 -16.21 -11.60
N PRO A 84 -18.07 -15.77 -12.87
CA PRO A 84 -16.99 -15.00 -13.45
C PRO A 84 -16.94 -13.59 -12.85
N PHE A 85 -15.73 -13.13 -12.51
CA PHE A 85 -15.52 -11.74 -12.10
C PHE A 85 -15.60 -10.78 -13.31
N ASP A 86 -16.51 -9.80 -13.28
CA ASP A 86 -16.57 -8.70 -14.24
C ASP A 86 -15.88 -7.46 -13.65
N ALA A 87 -14.65 -7.20 -14.12
CA ALA A 87 -13.84 -6.07 -13.68
C ALA A 87 -14.51 -4.71 -13.93
N LYS A 88 -15.26 -4.58 -15.02
CA LYS A 88 -15.92 -3.32 -15.35
C LYS A 88 -17.07 -3.08 -14.40
N GLU A 89 -17.90 -4.10 -14.18
CA GLU A 89 -19.03 -4.01 -13.24
C GLU A 89 -18.56 -3.73 -11.82
N ALA A 90 -17.48 -4.38 -11.38
CA ALA A 90 -16.87 -4.11 -10.08
C ALA A 90 -16.36 -2.65 -9.96
N ALA A 91 -15.68 -2.14 -10.98
CA ALA A 91 -15.20 -0.75 -11.00
C ALA A 91 -16.36 0.27 -11.00
N ASP A 92 -17.38 0.03 -11.83
CA ASP A 92 -18.56 0.89 -11.91
C ASP A 92 -19.33 0.89 -10.58
N GLY A 93 -19.46 -0.26 -9.93
CA GLY A 93 -20.09 -0.38 -8.60
C GLY A 93 -19.31 0.32 -7.49
N LEU A 94 -17.98 0.21 -7.47
CA LEU A 94 -17.16 0.95 -6.50
C LEU A 94 -17.24 2.47 -6.72
N LEU A 95 -17.29 2.91 -7.98
CA LEU A 95 -17.48 4.33 -8.31
C LEU A 95 -18.86 4.84 -7.92
N GLU A 96 -19.90 4.04 -8.10
CA GLU A 96 -21.24 4.37 -7.62
C GLU A 96 -21.27 4.51 -6.10
N LEU A 97 -20.62 3.60 -5.38
CA LEU A 97 -20.48 3.68 -3.93
C LEU A 97 -19.78 4.98 -3.51
N ALA A 98 -18.66 5.31 -4.13
CA ALA A 98 -17.90 6.54 -3.85
C ALA A 98 -18.72 7.81 -4.15
N ARG A 99 -19.51 7.80 -5.24
CA ARG A 99 -20.33 8.95 -5.65
C ARG A 99 -21.52 9.20 -4.73
N THR A 100 -22.15 8.12 -4.27
CA THR A 100 -23.35 8.17 -3.44
C THR A 100 -23.05 8.20 -1.95
N GLY A 101 -21.79 7.96 -1.55
CA GLY A 101 -21.42 7.74 -0.15
C GLY A 101 -21.98 6.44 0.42
N GLY A 102 -22.38 5.50 -0.43
CA GLY A 102 -22.98 4.22 -0.01
C GLY A 102 -24.36 4.34 0.62
N GLU A 103 -25.09 5.44 0.37
CA GLU A 103 -26.43 5.68 0.92
C GLU A 103 -27.45 4.59 0.57
N GLU A 104 -27.40 4.05 -0.65
CA GLU A 104 -28.26 2.93 -1.07
C GLU A 104 -27.91 1.65 -0.32
N LEU A 105 -26.63 1.28 -0.33
CA LEU A 105 -26.13 0.11 0.39
C LEU A 105 -26.48 0.19 1.88
N ARG A 106 -26.28 1.35 2.51
CA ARG A 106 -26.67 1.56 3.91
C ARG A 106 -28.15 1.34 4.13
N ARG A 107 -29.01 1.91 3.28
CA ARG A 107 -30.47 1.74 3.41
C ARG A 107 -30.87 0.27 3.31
N ASP A 108 -30.26 -0.49 2.41
CA ASP A 108 -30.54 -1.92 2.25
C ASP A 108 -30.07 -2.72 3.47
N LEU A 109 -28.90 -2.40 4.02
CA LEU A 109 -28.42 -3.01 5.26
C LEU A 109 -29.32 -2.66 6.45
N GLU A 110 -29.72 -1.40 6.61
CA GLU A 110 -30.67 -0.98 7.65
C GLU A 110 -32.02 -1.71 7.50
N ALA A 111 -32.50 -1.89 6.27
CA ALA A 111 -33.74 -2.60 5.98
C ALA A 111 -33.65 -4.10 6.28
N SER A 112 -32.48 -4.71 6.17
CA SER A 112 -32.25 -6.11 6.55
C SER A 112 -32.35 -6.33 8.06
N GLY A 113 -32.12 -5.28 8.86
CA GLY A 113 -32.21 -5.33 10.34
C GLY A 113 -31.09 -6.12 11.02
N ASP A 114 -30.12 -6.62 10.24
CA ASP A 114 -29.06 -7.52 10.72
C ASP A 114 -27.78 -6.79 11.12
N LEU A 115 -27.64 -5.51 10.78
CA LEU A 115 -26.41 -4.73 10.99
C LEU A 115 -26.71 -3.32 11.52
N ASP A 116 -25.99 -2.93 12.58
CA ASP A 116 -25.92 -1.55 13.05
C ASP A 116 -24.95 -0.79 12.12
N VAL A 117 -25.50 -0.05 11.15
CA VAL A 117 -24.69 0.72 10.19
C VAL A 117 -24.43 2.09 10.78
N ALA A 118 -23.15 2.46 10.90
CA ALA A 118 -22.78 3.79 11.33
C ALA A 118 -23.36 4.85 10.38
N ALA A 119 -23.88 5.94 10.96
CA ALA A 119 -24.27 7.10 10.17
C ALA A 119 -23.04 7.66 9.45
N ALA A 120 -23.25 8.17 8.23
CA ALA A 120 -22.20 8.88 7.51
C ALA A 120 -21.68 10.05 8.36
N ASP A 121 -20.37 10.27 8.34
CA ASP A 121 -19.77 11.41 9.01
C ASP A 121 -20.26 12.69 8.32
N PRO A 122 -20.97 13.60 9.03
CA PRO A 122 -21.48 14.82 8.41
C PRO A 122 -20.38 15.79 7.97
N ASP A 123 -19.15 15.62 8.43
CA ASP A 123 -17.99 16.44 8.07
C ASP A 123 -17.18 15.84 6.90
N GLU A 124 -17.52 14.63 6.44
CA GLU A 124 -16.86 14.02 5.28
C GLU A 124 -17.30 14.72 3.98
N PRO A 125 -16.35 15.14 3.11
CA PRO A 125 -16.70 15.82 1.87
C PRO A 125 -17.50 14.88 0.96
N THR A 126 -18.62 15.38 0.45
CA THR A 126 -19.36 14.69 -0.59
C THR A 126 -18.55 14.59 -1.88
N TRP A 127 -18.88 13.65 -2.75
CA TRP A 127 -18.21 13.48 -4.04
C TRP A 127 -18.10 14.78 -4.84
N ASP A 128 -19.12 15.64 -4.82
CA ASP A 128 -19.12 16.90 -5.57
C ASP A 128 -18.25 18.00 -4.94
N GLU A 129 -17.94 17.89 -3.66
CA GLU A 129 -17.02 18.79 -2.95
C GLU A 129 -15.55 18.43 -3.20
N ILE A 130 -15.27 17.20 -3.67
CA ILE A 130 -13.94 16.79 -4.09
C ILE A 130 -13.53 17.52 -5.38
N PRO A 131 -12.32 18.11 -5.44
CA PRO A 131 -11.80 18.74 -6.64
C PRO A 131 -11.89 17.82 -7.86
N LYS A 132 -12.28 18.38 -9.02
CA LYS A 132 -12.46 17.59 -10.25
C LYS A 132 -11.19 16.82 -10.68
N ALA A 133 -10.01 17.42 -10.45
CA ALA A 133 -8.74 16.76 -10.74
C ALA A 133 -8.59 15.48 -9.91
N ASP A 134 -8.79 15.59 -8.60
CA ASP A 134 -8.71 14.49 -7.65
C ASP A 134 -9.74 13.39 -7.96
N ARG A 135 -10.99 13.77 -8.29
CA ARG A 135 -12.00 12.81 -8.78
C ARG A 135 -11.56 12.05 -10.02
N THR A 136 -10.87 12.72 -10.95
CA THR A 136 -10.36 12.10 -12.18
C THR A 136 -9.25 11.10 -11.86
N GLU A 137 -8.37 11.43 -10.90
CA GLU A 137 -7.31 10.52 -10.44
C GLU A 137 -7.89 9.28 -9.74
N ILE A 138 -8.91 9.47 -8.90
CA ILE A 138 -9.65 8.40 -8.22
C ILE A 138 -10.33 7.47 -9.25
N GLU A 139 -11.07 8.05 -10.21
CA GLU A 139 -11.72 7.28 -11.28
C GLU A 139 -10.71 6.47 -12.10
N ARG A 140 -9.58 7.09 -12.45
CA ARG A 140 -8.52 6.40 -13.20
C ARG A 140 -7.91 5.26 -12.38
N ALA A 141 -7.67 5.46 -11.09
CA ALA A 141 -7.08 4.47 -10.20
C ALA A 141 -8.00 3.26 -10.01
N ILE A 142 -9.30 3.47 -9.80
CA ILE A 142 -10.28 2.40 -9.63
C ILE A 142 -10.35 1.52 -10.89
N HIS A 143 -10.44 2.14 -12.08
CA HIS A 143 -10.44 1.38 -13.33
C HIS A 143 -9.12 0.64 -13.59
N ALA A 144 -7.97 1.21 -13.23
CA ALA A 144 -6.68 0.53 -13.34
C ALA A 144 -6.61 -0.69 -12.41
N ALA A 145 -6.98 -0.53 -11.15
CA ALA A 145 -6.99 -1.61 -10.15
C ALA A 145 -7.92 -2.77 -10.54
N ALA A 146 -9.09 -2.48 -11.11
CA ALA A 146 -10.02 -3.51 -11.58
C ALA A 146 -9.41 -4.41 -12.67
N ASN A 147 -8.47 -3.87 -13.45
CA ASN A 147 -7.73 -4.61 -14.48
C ASN A 147 -6.34 -5.09 -14.00
N SER A 148 -5.99 -4.87 -12.73
CA SER A 148 -4.65 -5.14 -12.17
C SER A 148 -3.53 -4.38 -12.88
N ASP A 149 -3.83 -3.17 -13.39
CA ASP A 149 -2.93 -2.30 -14.17
C ASP A 149 -2.47 -1.05 -13.38
N CYS A 150 -2.34 -1.19 -12.06
CA CYS A 150 -1.56 -0.27 -11.23
C CYS A 150 -0.05 -0.51 -11.49
#